data_AF-A0A9N8W4L8-F1
#
_entry.id   AF-A0A9N8W4L8-F1
#
_cell.length_a   1.000
_cell.length_b   1.000
_cell.length_c   1.000
_cell.angle_alpha   90.00
_cell.angle_beta   90.00
_cell.angle_gamma   90.00
#
_symmetry.space_group_name_H-M   'P 1'
#
loop_
_entity.id
_entity.type
_entity.pdbx_description
1 polymer ?
#
loop_
_entity_poly.entity_id
_entity_poly.type
_entity_poly.pdbx_seq_one_letter_code
_entity_poly.pdbx_strand_id
1 'polypeptide(L)'
;MPKGKKKEVSRNLPTMPVSSAMDLDDDPPDFLPEAPVFTKVATDDAAYKTWVCLYPVYFDSKKTVQQGRKVRADIAVPNPLAVDIAESVKTLGVSCVFEPRKTHPTDWKNPGRVRARLFTELKKPSMDDIPTRKELIKRVAELLPEIQKKNPQQFPPPHSPAISNGASKETKTPDAGATSSSSPSSSTSGPTPVGGGSGSSTSSKKKGRKGRK
;
A
#
# COMPACT_ATOMS: atom_id res chain seq x y z
N MET A 1 32.17 -74.90 -17.01
CA MET A 1 30.90 -75.66 -17.10
C MET A 1 29.80 -74.86 -16.42
N PRO A 2 28.55 -74.85 -16.92
CA PRO A 2 27.44 -74.11 -16.32
C PRO A 2 26.53 -75.01 -15.45
N LYS A 3 25.84 -74.42 -14.46
CA LYS A 3 24.41 -74.61 -14.08
C LYS A 3 24.15 -74.17 -12.62
N GLY A 4 23.07 -73.41 -12.41
CA GLY A 4 22.64 -72.95 -11.09
C GLY A 4 21.17 -72.52 -11.05
N LYS A 5 20.24 -73.43 -11.36
CA LYS A 5 18.79 -73.15 -11.31
C LYS A 5 18.24 -73.27 -9.87
N LYS A 6 17.62 -72.21 -9.36
CA LYS A 6 16.55 -72.27 -8.33
C LYS A 6 15.47 -71.26 -8.76
N LYS A 7 14.38 -71.72 -9.35
CA LYS A 7 13.10 -72.08 -8.68
C LYS A 7 12.44 -70.87 -8.02
N GLU A 8 11.58 -70.24 -8.81
CA GLU A 8 10.49 -69.38 -8.37
C GLU A 8 9.49 -70.17 -7.50
N VAL A 9 8.85 -69.50 -6.55
CA VAL A 9 7.77 -70.07 -5.71
C VAL A 9 6.69 -69.01 -5.57
N SER A 10 5.56 -69.22 -6.25
CA SER A 10 4.40 -68.34 -6.20
C SER A 10 3.80 -68.28 -4.79
N ARG A 11 3.32 -67.11 -4.40
CA ARG A 11 2.46 -66.92 -3.22
C ARG A 11 1.34 -65.97 -3.60
N ASN A 12 0.15 -66.52 -3.87
CA ASN A 12 -1.04 -65.71 -4.09
C ASN A 12 -1.45 -65.09 -2.75
N LEU A 13 -1.53 -63.76 -2.68
CA LEU A 13 -2.20 -63.09 -1.57
C LEU A 13 -3.71 -62.94 -1.89
N PRO A 14 -4.61 -63.10 -0.91
CA PRO A 14 -6.03 -62.81 -1.11
C PRO A 14 -6.28 -61.30 -1.20
N THR A 15 -7.19 -60.89 -2.08
CA THR A 15 -7.69 -59.51 -2.16
C THR A 15 -8.58 -59.21 -0.96
N MET A 16 -8.24 -58.18 -0.19
CA MET A 16 -9.14 -57.58 0.79
C MET A 16 -10.03 -56.53 0.11
N PRO A 17 -11.32 -56.41 0.50
CA PRO A 17 -12.18 -55.35 -0.02
C PRO A 17 -11.82 -53.99 0.61
N VAL A 18 -11.62 -52.97 -0.23
CA VAL A 18 -11.53 -51.58 0.24
C VAL A 18 -12.88 -51.18 0.83
N SER A 19 -12.90 -50.96 2.13
CA SER A 19 -14.07 -50.47 2.86
C SER A 19 -14.04 -48.94 2.94
N SER A 20 -15.22 -48.33 2.86
CA SER A 20 -15.39 -46.87 2.81
C SER A 20 -15.13 -46.18 4.16
N ALA A 21 -14.80 -44.89 4.08
CA ALA A 21 -14.72 -43.88 5.15
C ALA A 21 -13.60 -44.06 6.20
N MET A 22 -12.62 -43.14 6.19
CA MET A 22 -12.60 -42.00 7.12
C MET A 22 -11.39 -41.09 6.89
N ASP A 23 -11.60 -39.96 6.22
CA ASP A 23 -10.65 -38.85 6.15
C ASP A 23 -11.40 -37.59 6.60
N LEU A 24 -10.99 -37.02 7.73
CA LEU A 24 -11.63 -35.87 8.40
C LEU A 24 -10.57 -34.84 8.81
N ASP A 25 -9.64 -34.55 7.90
CA ASP A 25 -8.73 -33.43 8.00
C ASP A 25 -9.33 -32.24 7.24
N ASP A 26 -10.16 -31.47 7.95
CA ASP A 26 -10.71 -30.19 7.49
C ASP A 26 -9.60 -29.11 7.56
N ASP A 27 -8.63 -29.20 6.64
CA ASP A 27 -7.68 -28.12 6.40
C ASP A 27 -8.47 -26.90 5.88
N PRO A 28 -8.62 -25.82 6.66
CA PRO A 28 -9.41 -24.69 6.24
C PRO A 28 -8.74 -24.04 5.01
N PRO A 29 -9.48 -23.76 3.92
CA PRO A 29 -8.88 -23.23 2.70
C PRO A 29 -8.18 -21.90 3.01
N ASP A 30 -6.85 -21.91 2.93
CA ASP A 30 -5.97 -20.83 3.39
C ASP A 30 -6.32 -19.52 2.68
N PHE A 31 -7.10 -18.67 3.36
CA PHE A 31 -7.82 -17.53 2.77
C PHE A 31 -6.89 -16.32 2.58
N LEU A 32 -5.81 -16.56 1.83
CA LEU A 32 -5.02 -15.53 1.18
C LEU A 32 -5.99 -14.66 0.35
N PRO A 33 -6.17 -13.37 0.70
CA PRO A 33 -7.10 -12.51 -0.04
C PRO A 33 -6.63 -12.41 -1.48
N GLU A 34 -7.46 -12.85 -2.44
CA GLU A 34 -7.10 -12.91 -3.85
C GLU A 34 -6.67 -11.52 -4.33
N ALA A 35 -5.38 -11.37 -4.62
CA ALA A 35 -4.84 -10.12 -5.09
C ALA A 35 -5.52 -9.75 -6.43
N PRO A 36 -5.96 -8.50 -6.62
CA PRO A 36 -6.89 -8.15 -7.70
C PRO A 36 -6.37 -8.63 -9.06
N VAL A 37 -7.13 -9.56 -9.64
CA VAL A 37 -6.83 -10.41 -10.82
C VAL A 37 -6.34 -9.64 -12.06
N PHE A 38 -6.55 -8.33 -12.04
CA PHE A 38 -6.19 -7.35 -13.05
C PHE A 38 -4.68 -7.13 -13.21
N THR A 39 -3.84 -7.48 -12.23
CA THR A 39 -2.40 -7.14 -12.21
C THR A 39 -1.47 -8.36 -12.10
N LYS A 40 -0.38 -8.38 -12.89
CA LYS A 40 0.66 -9.42 -12.75
C LYS A 40 1.48 -9.16 -11.49
N VAL A 41 1.38 -10.04 -10.50
CA VAL A 41 2.19 -10.00 -9.28
C VAL A 41 3.57 -10.60 -9.55
N ALA A 42 4.66 -9.94 -9.13
CA ALA A 42 6.01 -10.49 -9.25
C ALA A 42 6.37 -11.47 -8.12
N THR A 43 6.83 -12.65 -8.50
CA THR A 43 7.56 -13.58 -7.62
C THR A 43 9.09 -13.37 -7.69
N ASP A 44 9.61 -12.90 -8.83
CA ASP A 44 11.03 -12.62 -9.05
C ASP A 44 11.28 -11.10 -9.28
N ASP A 45 12.18 -10.50 -8.48
CA ASP A 45 12.67 -9.12 -8.66
C ASP A 45 13.61 -8.97 -9.87
N ALA A 46 14.34 -10.03 -10.24
CA ALA A 46 15.47 -9.96 -11.18
C ALA A 46 15.01 -9.71 -12.61
N ALA A 47 14.01 -10.47 -13.11
CA ALA A 47 13.43 -10.31 -14.44
C ALA A 47 12.99 -8.87 -14.75
N TYR A 48 12.53 -8.12 -13.74
CA TYR A 48 12.03 -6.75 -13.90
C TYR A 48 13.05 -5.68 -13.52
N LYS A 49 14.30 -6.00 -13.17
CA LYS A 49 15.27 -5.05 -12.57
C LYS A 49 15.58 -3.82 -13.43
N THR A 50 15.45 -3.89 -14.76
CA THR A 50 15.65 -2.77 -15.70
C THR A 50 14.47 -1.79 -15.79
N TRP A 51 13.27 -2.17 -15.32
CA TRP A 51 12.04 -1.39 -15.48
C TRP A 51 12.02 -0.14 -14.57
N VAL A 52 11.05 0.77 -14.79
CA VAL A 52 10.85 1.98 -13.97
C VAL A 52 10.16 1.62 -12.65
N CYS A 53 10.68 2.03 -11.49
CA CYS A 53 9.94 1.95 -10.23
C CYS A 53 8.97 3.14 -10.11
N LEU A 54 7.73 2.84 -9.74
CA LEU A 54 6.77 3.76 -9.15
C LEU A 54 6.46 3.28 -7.73
N TYR A 55 6.24 4.22 -6.81
CA TYR A 55 5.89 3.96 -5.41
C TYR A 55 4.80 4.96 -5.00
N PRO A 56 3.87 4.60 -4.08
CA PRO A 56 2.79 5.47 -3.60
C PRO A 56 3.23 6.88 -3.20
N VAL A 57 4.29 6.98 -2.40
CA VAL A 57 4.86 8.25 -1.88
C VAL A 57 5.23 9.27 -2.97
N TYR A 58 5.40 8.86 -4.23
CA TYR A 58 5.69 9.78 -5.34
C TYR A 58 4.49 10.67 -5.70
N PHE A 59 3.28 10.24 -5.38
CA PHE A 59 2.01 10.84 -5.75
C PHE A 59 1.25 11.47 -4.57
N ASP A 60 1.62 11.12 -3.33
CA ASP A 60 0.89 11.50 -2.11
C ASP A 60 0.94 13.01 -1.85
N SER A 61 -0.23 13.67 -1.85
CA SER A 61 -0.36 15.10 -1.59
C SER A 61 0.12 15.51 -0.19
N LYS A 62 0.01 14.60 0.79
CA LYS A 62 0.39 14.84 2.19
C LYS A 62 1.89 14.85 2.41
N LYS A 63 2.68 14.32 1.48
CA LYS A 63 4.15 14.23 1.58
C LYS A 63 4.80 15.41 0.88
N THR A 64 5.84 15.99 1.45
CA THR A 64 6.65 17.01 0.78
C THR A 64 7.57 16.39 -0.28
N VAL A 65 8.16 17.22 -1.16
CA VAL A 65 9.17 16.77 -2.13
C VAL A 65 10.39 16.14 -1.43
N GLN A 66 10.78 16.67 -0.27
CA GLN A 66 11.86 16.11 0.56
C GLN A 66 11.50 14.74 1.15
N GLN A 67 10.21 14.48 1.42
CA GLN A 67 9.69 13.19 1.90
C GLN A 67 9.45 12.17 0.78
N GLY A 68 9.67 12.54 -0.50
CA GLY A 68 9.64 11.63 -1.64
C GLY A 68 8.61 11.95 -2.73
N ARG A 69 7.74 12.95 -2.55
CA ARG A 69 6.76 13.36 -3.58
C ARG A 69 7.48 13.86 -4.83
N LYS A 70 7.08 13.37 -6.01
CA LYS A 70 7.70 13.72 -7.30
C LYS A 70 6.84 14.60 -8.20
N VAL A 71 5.57 14.74 -7.85
CA VAL A 71 4.58 15.56 -8.58
C VAL A 71 4.41 16.95 -7.93
N ARG A 72 3.81 17.89 -8.66
CA ARG A 72 3.32 19.15 -8.08
C ARG A 72 2.16 18.86 -7.13
N ALA A 73 1.95 19.71 -6.13
CA ALA A 73 0.89 19.53 -5.14
C ALA A 73 -0.50 19.52 -5.78
N ASP A 74 -0.69 20.34 -6.81
CA ASP A 74 -1.94 20.58 -7.55
C ASP A 74 -2.46 19.33 -8.30
N ILE A 75 -1.56 18.39 -8.63
CA ILE A 75 -1.87 17.08 -9.25
C ILE A 75 -1.51 15.91 -8.31
N ALA A 76 -1.25 16.19 -7.04
CA ALA A 76 -0.96 15.18 -6.04
C ALA A 76 -2.27 14.66 -5.43
N VAL A 77 -2.30 13.37 -5.11
CA VAL A 77 -3.52 12.64 -4.73
C VAL A 77 -3.42 12.22 -3.26
N PRO A 78 -4.48 12.36 -2.44
CA PRO A 78 -4.44 11.88 -1.06
C PRO A 78 -4.43 10.34 -1.01
N ASN A 79 -3.65 9.76 -0.10
CA ASN A 79 -3.65 8.32 0.19
C ASN A 79 -3.53 7.41 -1.08
N PRO A 80 -2.57 7.62 -1.99
CA PRO A 80 -2.45 6.77 -3.18
C PRO A 80 -2.11 5.33 -2.78
N LEU A 81 -2.76 4.33 -3.39
CA LEU A 81 -2.32 2.92 -3.28
C LEU A 81 -1.50 2.50 -4.50
N ALA A 82 -0.66 1.50 -4.30
CA ALA A 82 0.09 0.88 -5.41
C ALA A 82 -0.81 0.10 -6.38
N VAL A 83 -2.02 -0.32 -5.95
CA VAL A 83 -3.05 -0.93 -6.82
C VAL A 83 -3.59 0.11 -7.81
N ASP A 84 -4.06 1.25 -7.31
CA ASP A 84 -4.54 2.38 -8.12
C ASP A 84 -3.48 2.83 -9.16
N ILE A 85 -2.21 2.83 -8.76
CA ILE A 85 -1.06 3.16 -9.63
C ILE A 85 -0.88 2.09 -10.72
N ALA A 86 -1.04 0.80 -10.41
CA ALA A 86 -0.96 -0.26 -11.41
C ALA A 86 -2.11 -0.18 -12.43
N GLU A 87 -3.34 0.12 -11.98
CA GLU A 87 -4.47 0.40 -12.87
C GLU A 87 -4.23 1.63 -13.75
N SER A 88 -3.66 2.71 -13.19
CA SER A 88 -3.32 3.92 -13.92
C SER A 88 -2.31 3.65 -15.04
N VAL A 89 -1.25 2.89 -14.74
CA VAL A 89 -0.20 2.53 -15.72
C VAL A 89 -0.75 1.60 -16.81
N LYS A 90 -1.64 0.67 -16.45
CA LYS A 90 -2.31 -0.22 -17.41
C LYS A 90 -3.33 0.52 -18.28
N THR A 91 -4.00 1.55 -17.75
CA THR A 91 -4.87 2.46 -18.52
C THR A 91 -4.09 3.25 -19.58
N LEU A 92 -2.82 3.59 -19.30
CA LEU A 92 -1.87 4.18 -20.25
C LEU A 92 -1.29 3.17 -21.26
N GLY A 93 -1.76 1.91 -21.28
CA GLY A 93 -1.25 0.85 -22.16
C GLY A 93 0.17 0.36 -21.85
N VAL A 94 0.79 0.85 -20.77
CA VAL A 94 2.18 0.49 -20.41
C VAL A 94 2.17 -0.83 -19.63
N SER A 95 2.96 -1.81 -20.09
CA SER A 95 3.15 -3.08 -19.39
C SER A 95 3.68 -2.84 -17.97
N CYS A 96 2.92 -3.28 -16.95
CA CYS A 96 3.27 -3.15 -15.55
C CYS A 96 3.23 -4.45 -14.77
N VAL A 97 3.95 -4.49 -13.65
CA VAL A 97 4.02 -5.60 -12.69
C VAL A 97 3.95 -5.02 -11.28
N PHE A 98 3.17 -5.67 -10.41
CA PHE A 98 2.88 -5.23 -9.05
C PHE A 98 3.64 -6.07 -8.01
N GLU A 99 4.18 -5.41 -6.99
CA GLU A 99 5.00 -6.01 -5.94
C GLU A 99 4.48 -5.54 -4.57
N PRO A 100 3.41 -6.16 -4.02
CA PRO A 100 2.73 -5.67 -2.82
C PRO A 100 3.64 -5.59 -1.59
N ARG A 101 4.60 -6.53 -1.45
CA ARG A 101 5.50 -6.63 -0.28
C ARG A 101 6.68 -5.64 -0.29
N LYS A 102 6.83 -4.78 -1.29
CA LYS A 102 7.99 -3.87 -1.42
C LYS A 102 7.62 -2.44 -0.98
N THR A 103 8.33 -1.88 -0.01
CA THR A 103 8.12 -0.53 0.52
C THR A 103 9.10 0.51 -0.06
N HIS A 104 8.78 1.80 0.05
CA HIS A 104 9.74 2.87 -0.19
C HIS A 104 10.54 3.16 1.10
N PRO A 105 11.88 3.36 1.07
CA PRO A 105 12.68 3.56 2.29
C PRO A 105 12.22 4.74 3.16
N THR A 106 11.74 5.83 2.55
CA THR A 106 11.21 7.01 3.26
C THR A 106 9.79 6.83 3.79
N ASP A 107 9.06 5.80 3.33
CA ASP A 107 7.64 5.61 3.66
C ASP A 107 7.27 4.12 3.75
N TRP A 108 7.78 3.48 4.81
CA TRP A 108 7.55 2.06 5.08
C TRP A 108 6.09 1.71 5.42
N LYS A 109 5.26 2.72 5.74
CA LYS A 109 3.86 2.56 6.17
C LYS A 109 2.87 2.35 5.01
N ASN A 110 3.26 2.66 3.77
CA ASN A 110 2.43 2.45 2.58
C ASN A 110 3.13 1.45 1.64
N PRO A 111 2.87 0.14 1.80
CA PRO A 111 3.55 -0.90 1.03
C PRO A 111 3.02 -1.00 -0.40
N GLY A 112 3.91 -1.42 -1.30
CA GLY A 112 3.63 -1.64 -2.71
C GLY A 112 4.62 -0.89 -3.60
N ARG A 113 5.17 -1.61 -4.58
CA ARG A 113 5.97 -1.07 -5.68
C ARG A 113 5.34 -1.52 -7.00
N VAL A 114 5.39 -0.64 -8.01
CA VAL A 114 4.98 -0.97 -9.38
C VAL A 114 6.20 -0.84 -10.28
N ARG A 115 6.46 -1.88 -11.08
CA ARG A 115 7.45 -1.88 -12.16
C ARG A 115 6.72 -1.54 -13.47
N ALA A 116 7.22 -0.58 -14.25
CA ALA A 116 6.65 -0.21 -15.54
C ALA A 116 7.69 -0.33 -16.67
N ARG A 117 7.35 -1.03 -17.76
CA ARG A 117 8.21 -1.22 -18.94
C ARG A 117 8.19 0.01 -19.85
N LEU A 118 8.78 1.10 -19.38
CA LEU A 118 8.85 2.35 -20.15
C LEU A 118 9.82 2.27 -21.35
N PHE A 119 10.89 1.49 -21.21
CA PHE A 119 11.95 1.36 -22.21
C PHE A 119 12.08 -0.07 -22.72
N THR A 120 12.44 -0.20 -24.00
CA THR A 120 12.90 -1.44 -24.62
C THR A 120 14.38 -1.68 -24.27
N GLU A 121 14.89 -2.89 -24.49
CA GLU A 121 16.28 -3.29 -24.17
C GLU A 121 17.34 -2.35 -24.77
N LEU A 122 17.06 -1.80 -25.96
CA LEU A 122 17.88 -0.78 -26.63
C LEU A 122 17.78 0.64 -26.02
N LYS A 123 17.23 0.78 -24.81
CA LYS A 123 16.98 2.03 -24.05
C LYS A 123 16.08 3.07 -24.75
N LYS A 124 15.54 2.77 -25.93
CA LYS A 124 14.50 3.56 -26.60
C LYS A 124 13.19 3.48 -25.81
N PRO A 125 12.35 4.54 -25.80
CA PRO A 125 11.00 4.46 -25.22
C PRO A 125 10.17 3.40 -25.95
N SER A 126 9.19 2.84 -25.25
CA SER A 126 8.26 1.83 -25.78
C SER A 126 7.02 2.44 -26.47
N MET A 127 6.71 3.69 -26.15
CA MET A 127 5.59 4.48 -26.69
C MET A 127 6.05 5.94 -26.84
N ASP A 128 5.72 6.60 -27.96
CA ASP A 128 6.18 7.98 -28.22
C ASP A 128 5.48 9.04 -27.36
N ASP A 129 4.25 8.78 -26.90
CA ASP A 129 3.49 9.69 -26.02
C ASP A 129 4.09 9.83 -24.61
N ILE A 130 4.84 8.80 -24.15
CA ILE A 130 5.46 8.79 -22.82
C ILE A 130 6.97 8.51 -22.94
N PRO A 131 7.77 9.46 -23.48
CA PRO A 131 9.19 9.22 -23.78
C PRO A 131 10.10 9.27 -22.54
N THR A 132 9.60 9.76 -21.39
CA THR A 132 10.44 9.93 -20.18
C THR A 132 9.76 9.46 -18.89
N ARG A 133 10.59 9.07 -17.92
CA ARG A 133 10.14 8.70 -16.56
C ARG A 133 9.40 9.84 -15.84
N LYS A 134 9.67 11.10 -16.19
CA LYS A 134 8.95 12.25 -15.63
C LYS A 134 7.53 12.32 -16.19
N GLU A 135 7.36 12.14 -17.50
CA GLU A 135 6.04 12.16 -18.14
C GLU A 135 5.17 10.98 -17.67
N LEU A 136 5.75 9.78 -17.53
CA LEU A 136 5.02 8.63 -16.95
C LEU A 136 4.46 8.95 -15.55
N ILE A 137 5.27 9.59 -14.70
CA ILE A 137 4.84 10.00 -13.35
C ILE A 137 3.77 11.10 -13.41
N LYS A 138 3.85 12.03 -14.38
CA LYS A 138 2.84 13.07 -14.57
C LYS A 138 1.49 12.49 -15.04
N ARG A 139 1.48 11.69 -16.11
CA ARG A 139 0.25 11.08 -16.66
C ARG A 139 -0.45 10.16 -15.66
N VAL A 140 0.30 9.38 -14.88
CA VAL A 140 -0.27 8.55 -13.80
C VAL A 140 -0.92 9.41 -12.72
N ALA A 141 -0.31 10.54 -12.35
CA ALA A 141 -0.88 11.46 -11.36
C ALA A 141 -2.18 12.12 -11.84
N GLU A 142 -2.28 12.40 -13.14
CA GLU A 142 -3.47 12.97 -13.78
C GLU A 142 -4.64 11.96 -13.84
N LEU A 143 -4.38 10.66 -13.92
CA LEU A 143 -5.41 9.59 -13.95
C LEU A 143 -5.82 9.05 -12.57
N LEU A 144 -4.93 9.08 -11.57
CA LEU A 144 -5.20 8.53 -10.23
C LEU A 144 -6.51 9.04 -9.57
N PRO A 145 -6.90 10.34 -9.67
CA PRO A 145 -8.16 10.84 -9.11
C PRO A 145 -9.42 10.26 -9.74
N GLU A 146 -9.35 9.70 -10.96
CA GLU A 146 -10.48 8.98 -11.56
C GLU A 146 -10.55 7.54 -11.09
N ILE A 147 -9.40 6.89 -10.92
CA ILE A 147 -9.32 5.50 -10.47
C ILE A 147 -9.72 5.38 -9.00
N GLN A 148 -9.33 6.33 -8.13
CA GLN A 148 -9.84 6.38 -6.75
C GLN A 148 -11.36 6.63 -6.64
N LYS A 149 -12.02 7.13 -7.69
CA LYS A 149 -13.50 7.23 -7.75
C LYS A 149 -14.15 5.92 -8.22
N LYS A 150 -13.47 5.15 -9.09
CA LYS A 150 -13.91 3.84 -9.59
C LYS A 150 -13.73 2.74 -8.54
N ASN A 151 -12.59 2.78 -7.85
CA ASN A 151 -12.21 1.93 -6.72
C ASN A 151 -12.15 2.77 -5.43
N PRO A 152 -13.30 3.21 -4.89
CA PRO A 152 -13.33 3.95 -3.63
C PRO A 152 -12.77 3.06 -2.52
N GLN A 153 -11.91 3.65 -1.67
CA GLN A 153 -11.16 2.95 -0.62
C GLN A 153 -12.09 2.22 0.37
N GLN A 154 -12.39 0.95 0.13
CA GLN A 154 -13.15 0.10 1.05
C GLN A 154 -12.28 -0.26 2.26
N PHE A 155 -12.31 0.62 3.26
CA PHE A 155 -11.80 0.36 4.59
C PHE A 155 -12.97 0.41 5.60
N PRO A 156 -13.22 -0.66 6.37
CA PRO A 156 -12.51 -1.94 6.37
C PRO A 156 -12.81 -2.79 5.11
N PRO A 157 -11.99 -3.83 4.82
CA PRO A 157 -12.30 -4.80 3.78
C PRO A 157 -13.59 -5.59 4.11
N PRO A 158 -14.31 -6.13 3.11
CA PRO A 158 -15.67 -6.67 3.27
C PRO A 158 -15.80 -7.92 4.17
N HIS A 159 -14.68 -8.54 4.57
CA HIS A 159 -14.66 -9.68 5.51
C HIS A 159 -14.13 -9.31 6.91
N SER A 160 -13.94 -8.02 7.21
CA SER A 160 -13.51 -7.60 8.55
C SER A 160 -14.66 -7.74 9.55
N PRO A 161 -14.47 -8.41 10.70
CA PRO A 161 -15.53 -8.67 11.69
C PRO A 161 -16.06 -7.42 12.42
N ALA A 162 -15.56 -6.23 12.06
CA ALA A 162 -16.12 -4.95 12.50
C ALA A 162 -17.52 -4.66 11.93
N ILE A 163 -17.96 -5.35 10.87
CA ILE A 163 -19.32 -5.21 10.30
C ILE A 163 -20.31 -6.08 11.11
N SER A 164 -20.52 -5.72 12.37
CA SER A 164 -21.73 -6.11 13.09
C SER A 164 -22.77 -5.01 12.88
N ASN A 165 -23.90 -5.35 12.24
CA ASN A 165 -24.97 -4.39 11.93
C ASN A 165 -25.80 -4.02 13.17
N GLY A 166 -25.16 -3.32 14.12
CA GLY A 166 -25.80 -2.70 15.29
C GLY A 166 -26.57 -1.43 14.93
N ALA A 167 -27.51 -1.50 13.98
CA ALA A 167 -28.25 -0.37 13.45
C ALA A 167 -29.37 0.10 14.40
N SER A 168 -29.01 0.59 15.59
CA SER A 168 -29.93 1.22 16.53
C SER A 168 -30.41 2.58 16.00
N LYS A 169 -31.49 2.55 15.22
CA LYS A 169 -32.12 3.71 14.57
C LYS A 169 -32.66 4.70 15.60
N GLU A 170 -32.30 5.98 15.46
CA GLU A 170 -32.87 7.06 16.30
C GLU A 170 -34.39 7.20 16.10
N THR A 171 -35.12 7.31 17.21
CA THR A 171 -36.50 7.82 17.24
C THR A 171 -36.59 9.01 18.18
N LYS A 172 -36.90 10.18 17.63
CA LYS A 172 -36.94 11.46 18.32
C LYS A 172 -38.39 11.91 18.55
N THR A 173 -38.81 11.97 19.82
CA THR A 173 -40.02 12.68 20.28
C THR A 173 -39.72 13.38 21.62
N PRO A 174 -40.23 14.62 21.86
CA PRO A 174 -39.90 15.40 23.05
C PRO A 174 -40.98 15.34 24.14
N ASP A 175 -40.61 15.66 25.38
CA ASP A 175 -41.43 16.47 26.30
C ASP A 175 -40.54 17.19 27.36
N ALA A 176 -41.13 18.10 28.13
CA ALA A 176 -40.57 18.78 29.30
C ALA A 176 -40.58 17.86 30.56
N GLY A 177 -39.97 18.18 31.71
CA GLY A 177 -39.15 19.34 32.12
C GLY A 177 -38.97 19.38 33.65
N ALA A 178 -38.43 20.49 34.18
CA ALA A 178 -38.24 20.81 35.62
C ALA A 178 -37.19 19.97 36.41
N THR A 179 -36.58 20.40 37.53
CA THR A 179 -36.27 21.74 38.12
C THR A 179 -35.31 21.52 39.33
N SER A 180 -34.48 22.51 39.72
CA SER A 180 -33.62 22.58 40.95
C SER A 180 -32.40 21.61 40.99
N SER A 181 -31.31 21.78 41.77
CA SER A 181 -30.63 22.89 42.50
C SER A 181 -29.28 22.38 43.08
N SER A 182 -28.21 23.14 43.41
CA SER A 182 -27.76 24.52 43.09
C SER A 182 -26.35 24.80 43.69
N SER A 183 -25.61 25.79 43.14
CA SER A 183 -24.83 26.91 43.79
C SER A 183 -24.24 26.82 45.22
N PRO A 184 -23.20 27.63 45.61
CA PRO A 184 -22.20 28.42 44.84
C PRO A 184 -20.77 28.50 45.50
N SER A 185 -20.02 29.60 45.24
CA SER A 185 -18.74 30.15 45.82
C SER A 185 -17.43 29.72 45.10
N SER A 186 -16.57 30.60 44.52
CA SER A 186 -15.91 31.90 44.87
C SER A 186 -14.68 31.71 45.77
N SER A 187 -13.48 32.30 45.58
CA SER A 187 -13.04 33.66 45.15
C SER A 187 -11.50 33.58 44.79
N THR A 188 -10.63 34.53 44.40
CA THR A 188 -10.56 35.93 43.89
C THR A 188 -9.04 36.32 43.82
N SER A 189 -8.64 37.32 43.01
CA SER A 189 -7.36 38.11 43.04
C SER A 189 -5.98 37.52 42.62
N GLY A 190 -5.12 38.40 42.06
CA GLY A 190 -3.65 38.26 41.85
C GLY A 190 -2.85 39.19 42.81
N PRO A 191 -1.58 39.62 42.54
CA PRO A 191 -0.95 39.88 41.24
C PRO A 191 0.56 39.46 41.10
N THR A 192 1.28 40.04 40.12
CA THR A 192 2.72 39.94 39.73
C THR A 192 3.73 40.50 40.75
N PRO A 193 5.09 40.41 40.61
CA PRO A 193 5.97 40.03 39.46
C PRO A 193 6.95 38.85 39.81
N VAL A 194 8.19 38.59 39.34
CA VAL A 194 9.33 39.27 38.66
C VAL A 194 10.22 38.28 37.84
N GLY A 195 11.22 38.79 37.07
CA GLY A 195 12.50 38.09 36.80
C GLY A 195 12.86 37.78 35.33
N GLY A 196 13.95 38.35 34.80
CA GLY A 196 14.38 38.18 33.40
C GLY A 196 15.44 37.09 33.15
N GLY A 197 15.69 36.77 31.86
CA GLY A 197 16.75 35.88 31.40
C GLY A 197 17.04 36.04 29.91
N SER A 198 18.30 36.30 29.53
CA SER A 198 18.73 36.59 28.15
C SER A 198 19.50 35.41 27.53
N GLY A 199 19.43 35.21 26.19
CA GLY A 199 19.88 33.94 25.60
C GLY A 199 20.14 33.83 24.09
N SER A 200 20.98 34.69 23.50
CA SER A 200 21.68 34.43 22.20
C SER A 200 20.81 34.37 20.92
N SER A 201 21.33 34.26 19.67
CA SER A 201 22.73 34.31 19.18
C SER A 201 22.84 34.83 17.71
N THR A 202 23.93 35.55 17.43
CA THR A 202 24.68 35.70 16.16
C THR A 202 23.96 35.65 14.79
N SER A 203 23.97 36.80 14.10
CA SER A 203 23.87 36.86 12.63
C SER A 203 25.17 36.41 11.94
N SER A 204 25.11 35.49 10.97
CA SER A 204 26.27 35.08 10.15
C SER A 204 26.31 35.80 8.79
N LYS A 205 27.45 36.44 8.46
CA LYS A 205 27.56 37.38 7.33
C LYS A 205 28.28 36.80 6.09
N LYS A 206 27.64 36.96 4.94
CA LYS A 206 28.10 36.64 3.56
C LYS A 206 29.60 36.86 3.32
N LYS A 207 30.33 35.79 2.94
CA LYS A 207 31.68 35.87 2.35
C LYS A 207 31.90 34.73 1.36
N GLY A 208 32.08 35.04 0.08
CA GLY A 208 32.41 34.05 -0.95
C GLY A 208 33.92 33.82 -1.08
N ARG A 209 34.33 32.74 -1.76
CA ARG A 209 35.72 32.53 -2.22
C ARG A 209 35.72 32.15 -3.70
N LYS A 210 36.66 32.75 -4.44
CA LYS A 210 36.99 32.37 -5.82
C LYS A 210 37.52 30.93 -5.85
N GLY A 211 37.37 30.28 -7.00
CA GLY A 211 37.94 28.96 -7.27
C GLY A 211 39.48 28.96 -7.37
N ARG A 212 40.03 27.79 -7.69
CA ARG A 212 41.46 27.53 -7.88
C ARG A 212 41.60 26.64 -9.13
N LYS A 213 42.74 26.78 -9.82
CA LYS A 213 43.15 25.92 -10.94
C LYS A 213 43.22 24.46 -10.51
#